data_AF-A0AAE1XTE7-F1
#
_entry.id   AF-A0AAE1XTE7-F1
#
_cell.length_a   1.000
_cell.length_b   1.000
_cell.length_c   1.000
_cell.angle_alpha   90.00
_cell.angle_beta   90.00
_cell.angle_gamma   90.00
#
_symmetry.space_group_name_H-M   'P 1'
#
loop_
_entity.id
_entity.type
_entity.pdbx_description
1 polymer ?
#
loop_
_entity_poly.entity_id
_entity_poly.type
_entity_poly.pdbx_seq_one_letter_code
_entity_poly.pdbx_strand_id
1 'polypeptide(L)'
;MYIYKYGVSLAHAVHHFAGSAINIFTIIPLLLPDLLQSIFALCLSLLMSEAALRDVNKIPESERMNGSSNNGNLAKPHVETTDENVEEKQKKGKYTLVDLPTERSGTENSGVEVVNLEVEYIESENLKDVEDVENCLMTLLSGLGSKNWVSVCDALNNVRRLSIYHKEAIIDMLSDVISLVVKSLKNPRSALCKTAIMTSADMFRAYNDDIIDSLDPLLVQLLLKSSQDKKFVCEAAESALVALTSSVSPLLLLPKLQPYIKNRNPRIRAKASMCISRSVTRLGVDGIEAFGIDKLVQIGASQLSDQLPESRDAARTLLLELQSVYEKSHVPEPNAASEEPVVTSWEHFCQSRLSPLSAQAVLRVTNIAREGLILGS
;
A
#
# COMPACT_ATOMS: atom_id res chain seq x y z
N MET A 1 7.32 -32.11 -23.06
CA MET A 1 7.08 -31.93 -24.52
C MET A 1 6.61 -30.51 -24.84
N TYR A 2 7.38 -29.49 -24.43
CA TYR A 2 7.12 -28.06 -24.73
C TYR A 2 8.40 -27.26 -25.02
N ILE A 3 9.54 -27.93 -25.21
CA ILE A 3 10.85 -27.31 -25.51
C ILE A 3 11.14 -27.31 -27.03
N TYR A 4 10.41 -28.09 -27.81
CA TYR A 4 10.71 -28.27 -29.25
C TYR A 4 10.09 -27.23 -30.19
N LYS A 5 9.25 -26.30 -29.71
CA LYS A 5 8.57 -25.33 -30.59
C LYS A 5 9.23 -23.94 -30.68
N TYR A 6 10.19 -23.63 -29.81
CA TYR A 6 10.94 -22.36 -29.84
C TYR A 6 12.37 -22.49 -30.39
N GLY A 7 12.93 -23.72 -30.48
CA GLY A 7 14.28 -23.95 -31.00
C GLY A 7 14.43 -23.79 -32.52
N VAL A 8 13.34 -23.90 -33.29
CA VAL A 8 13.39 -23.86 -34.76
C VAL A 8 13.32 -22.43 -35.31
N SER A 9 12.86 -21.45 -34.51
CA SER A 9 12.78 -20.05 -34.95
C SER A 9 14.10 -19.29 -34.83
N LEU A 10 15.04 -19.77 -34.00
CA LEU A 10 16.34 -19.11 -33.82
C LEU A 10 17.35 -19.55 -34.89
N ALA A 11 17.26 -20.80 -35.37
CA ALA A 11 18.15 -21.32 -36.41
C ALA A 11 17.90 -20.66 -37.79
N HIS A 12 16.67 -20.26 -38.10
CA HIS A 12 16.35 -19.56 -39.36
C HIS A 12 16.76 -18.08 -39.37
N ALA A 13 16.92 -17.44 -38.21
CA ALA A 13 17.35 -16.04 -38.13
C ALA A 13 18.88 -15.89 -38.30
N VAL A 14 19.66 -16.93 -37.96
CA VAL A 14 21.13 -16.89 -38.05
C VAL A 14 21.63 -17.09 -39.49
N HIS A 15 20.85 -17.72 -40.36
CA HIS A 15 21.26 -17.95 -41.76
C HIS A 15 21.03 -16.75 -42.71
N HIS A 16 20.32 -15.70 -42.27
CA HIS A 16 20.02 -14.51 -43.08
C HIS A 16 20.92 -13.30 -42.75
N PHE A 17 21.92 -13.47 -41.87
CA PHE A 17 22.84 -12.40 -41.47
C PHE A 17 24.33 -12.70 -41.79
N ALA A 18 24.57 -13.50 -42.84
CA ALA A 18 25.93 -13.81 -43.33
C ALA A 18 26.47 -12.76 -44.34
N GLY A 19 26.15 -11.47 -44.15
CA GLY A 19 26.47 -10.41 -45.12
C GLY A 19 27.09 -9.13 -44.59
N SER A 20 27.19 -8.94 -43.27
CA SER A 20 27.75 -7.71 -42.70
C SER A 20 28.58 -8.04 -41.47
N ALA A 21 29.86 -7.70 -41.51
CA ALA A 21 30.77 -7.78 -40.38
C ALA A 21 30.31 -6.83 -39.27
N ILE A 22 29.39 -7.28 -38.43
CA ILE A 22 29.03 -6.62 -37.18
C ILE A 22 29.89 -7.26 -36.08
N ASN A 23 30.71 -6.43 -35.45
CA ASN A 23 31.67 -6.79 -34.42
C ASN A 23 31.01 -7.64 -33.31
N ILE A 24 31.43 -8.91 -33.20
CA ILE A 24 31.03 -9.82 -32.11
C ILE A 24 31.39 -9.25 -30.72
N PHE A 25 32.35 -8.33 -30.65
CA PHE A 25 32.72 -7.60 -29.43
C PHE A 25 31.68 -6.57 -28.95
N THR A 26 30.69 -6.19 -29.77
CA THR A 26 29.68 -5.18 -29.41
C THR A 26 28.38 -5.79 -28.88
N ILE A 27 28.09 -7.07 -29.19
CA ILE A 27 26.83 -7.73 -28.83
C ILE A 27 26.93 -8.48 -27.47
N ILE A 28 28.10 -8.97 -27.10
CA ILE A 28 28.31 -9.71 -25.85
C ILE A 28 28.00 -8.87 -24.59
N PRO A 29 28.31 -7.56 -24.51
CA PRO A 29 27.93 -6.73 -23.35
C PRO A 29 26.43 -6.44 -23.24
N LEU A 30 25.64 -6.61 -24.32
CA LEU A 30 24.21 -6.30 -24.35
C LEU A 30 23.32 -7.47 -23.91
N LEU A 31 23.79 -8.72 -24.01
CA LEU A 31 23.02 -9.92 -23.63
C LEU A 31 23.40 -10.48 -22.25
N LEU A 32 24.54 -10.07 -21.70
CA LEU A 32 25.02 -10.52 -20.39
C LEU A 32 24.14 -10.07 -19.20
N PRO A 33 23.57 -8.84 -19.18
CA PRO A 33 22.71 -8.39 -18.09
C PRO A 33 21.41 -9.20 -18.01
N ASP A 34 20.78 -9.46 -19.16
CA ASP A 34 19.51 -10.19 -19.22
C ASP A 34 19.67 -11.67 -18.85
N LEU A 35 20.80 -12.28 -19.23
CA LEU A 35 21.11 -13.65 -18.83
C LEU A 35 21.41 -13.75 -17.33
N LEU A 36 22.15 -12.79 -16.76
CA LEU A 36 22.37 -12.74 -15.31
C LEU A 36 21.08 -12.50 -14.54
N GLN A 37 20.18 -11.65 -15.04
CA GLN A 37 18.90 -11.37 -14.42
C GLN A 37 17.97 -12.59 -14.45
N SER A 38 17.99 -13.34 -15.55
CA SER A 38 17.26 -14.60 -15.69
C SER A 38 17.82 -15.70 -14.75
N ILE A 39 19.14 -15.84 -14.67
CA ILE A 39 19.80 -16.78 -13.75
C ILE A 39 19.51 -16.41 -12.28
N PHE A 40 19.55 -15.11 -11.94
CA PHE A 40 19.25 -14.63 -10.59
C PHE A 40 17.79 -14.90 -10.20
N ALA A 41 16.84 -14.67 -11.11
CA ALA A 41 15.43 -15.01 -10.90
C ALA A 41 15.21 -16.52 -10.73
N LEU A 42 15.92 -17.35 -11.50
CA LEU A 42 15.85 -18.81 -11.37
C LEU A 42 16.42 -19.27 -10.01
N CYS A 43 17.57 -18.75 -9.60
CA CYS A 43 18.18 -19.04 -8.30
C CYS A 43 17.28 -18.62 -7.13
N LEU A 44 16.64 -17.44 -7.23
CA LEU A 44 15.71 -16.97 -6.20
C LEU A 44 14.46 -17.86 -6.10
N SER A 45 13.97 -18.36 -7.24
CA SER A 45 12.82 -19.30 -7.26
C SER A 45 13.17 -20.67 -6.66
N LEU A 46 14.38 -21.18 -6.91
CA LEU A 46 14.89 -22.42 -6.32
C LEU A 46 15.09 -22.29 -4.81
N LEU A 47 15.65 -21.17 -4.34
CA LEU A 47 15.84 -20.90 -2.90
C LEU A 47 14.50 -20.86 -2.14
N MET A 48 13.47 -20.28 -2.75
CA MET A 48 12.13 -20.17 -2.15
C MET A 48 11.40 -21.52 -2.12
N SER A 49 11.65 -22.40 -3.10
CA SER A 49 11.11 -23.76 -3.10
C SER A 49 11.78 -24.66 -2.05
N GLU A 50 13.07 -24.44 -1.76
CA GLU A 50 13.81 -25.21 -0.76
C GLU A 50 13.43 -24.81 0.68
N ALA A 51 13.07 -23.54 0.90
CA ALA A 51 12.52 -23.06 2.16
C ALA A 51 11.13 -23.65 2.45
N ALA A 52 10.28 -23.80 1.44
CA ALA A 52 8.94 -24.37 1.58
C ALA A 52 8.94 -25.89 1.89
N LEU A 53 10.00 -26.62 1.50
CA LEU A 53 10.14 -28.06 1.76
C LEU A 53 10.63 -28.38 3.19
N ARG A 54 11.23 -27.41 3.90
CA ARG A 54 11.69 -27.63 5.29
C ARG A 54 10.60 -27.46 6.34
N ASP A 55 9.49 -26.81 6.01
CA ASP A 55 8.41 -26.49 6.96
C ASP A 55 7.33 -27.57 7.11
N VAL A 56 7.41 -28.68 6.37
CA VAL A 56 6.39 -29.77 6.43
C VAL A 56 6.77 -30.89 7.43
N ASN A 57 7.99 -30.88 8.00
CA ASN A 57 8.51 -31.98 8.83
C ASN A 57 8.60 -31.69 10.33
N LYS A 58 7.67 -30.91 10.92
CA LYS A 58 7.54 -30.82 12.39
C LYS A 58 6.08 -30.83 12.83
N ILE A 59 5.59 -32.01 13.19
CA ILE A 59 4.38 -32.22 14.00
C ILE A 59 4.85 -32.48 15.44
N PRO A 60 4.28 -31.83 16.48
CA PRO A 60 4.34 -32.34 17.84
C PRO A 60 3.01 -32.99 18.25
N GLU A 61 3.17 -34.05 19.03
CA GLU A 61 2.18 -35.01 19.51
C GLU A 61 1.12 -34.41 20.46
N SER A 62 -0.09 -34.96 20.37
CA SER A 62 -1.21 -34.72 21.28
C SER A 62 -1.23 -35.81 22.36
N GLU A 63 -1.13 -35.41 23.63
CA GLU A 63 -1.48 -36.25 24.77
C GLU A 63 -2.94 -36.06 25.19
N ARG A 64 -3.55 -37.18 25.60
CA ARG A 64 -4.98 -37.41 25.88
C ARG A 64 -5.35 -37.23 27.35
N MET A 65 -6.67 -37.14 27.55
CA MET A 65 -7.54 -37.70 28.63
C MET A 65 -8.28 -36.60 29.43
N ASN A 66 -9.59 -36.41 29.26
CA ASN A 66 -10.78 -37.20 29.62
C ASN A 66 -11.53 -36.53 30.78
N GLY A 67 -12.86 -36.34 30.65
CA GLY A 67 -13.69 -35.80 31.73
C GLY A 67 -15.15 -35.47 31.38
N SER A 68 -15.91 -36.45 30.89
CA SER A 68 -17.36 -36.69 31.01
C SER A 68 -18.39 -35.56 31.35
N SER A 69 -19.36 -35.41 30.44
CA SER A 69 -20.84 -35.45 30.59
C SER A 69 -21.58 -34.68 31.71
N ASN A 70 -22.49 -33.76 31.34
CA ASN A 70 -23.94 -34.01 31.41
C ASN A 70 -24.83 -32.86 30.85
N ASN A 71 -25.99 -33.29 30.33
CA ASN A 71 -27.11 -32.57 29.75
C ASN A 71 -27.86 -31.62 30.71
N GLY A 72 -28.54 -30.61 30.14
CA GLY A 72 -29.98 -30.43 30.35
C GLY A 72 -30.50 -29.09 30.91
N ASN A 73 -31.31 -28.43 30.08
CA ASN A 73 -32.55 -27.68 30.39
C ASN A 73 -32.52 -26.18 30.81
N LEU A 74 -32.97 -25.35 29.86
CA LEU A 74 -34.19 -24.52 29.88
C LEU A 74 -34.59 -23.76 31.17
N ALA A 75 -34.51 -22.43 31.15
CA ALA A 75 -35.63 -21.48 31.40
C ALA A 75 -35.14 -20.00 31.45
N LYS A 76 -35.87 -19.11 30.75
CA LYS A 76 -36.05 -17.67 31.07
C LYS A 76 -37.32 -17.57 31.95
N PRO A 77 -37.58 -16.52 32.80
CA PRO A 77 -37.68 -15.11 32.35
C PRO A 77 -37.45 -13.96 33.40
N HIS A 78 -37.51 -12.72 32.88
CA HIS A 78 -37.92 -11.42 33.48
C HIS A 78 -36.96 -10.69 34.46
N VAL A 79 -36.35 -9.52 34.11
CA VAL A 79 -36.75 -8.08 34.32
C VAL A 79 -36.65 -7.68 35.82
N GLU A 80 -35.90 -6.65 36.24
CA GLU A 80 -36.14 -5.22 36.03
C GLU A 80 -34.89 -4.35 36.38
N THR A 81 -34.82 -3.20 35.70
CA THR A 81 -34.03 -1.94 35.85
C THR A 81 -33.12 -1.68 37.06
N THR A 82 -31.98 -1.03 36.83
CA THR A 82 -31.69 0.40 37.21
C THR A 82 -30.38 0.87 36.55
N ASP A 83 -30.35 2.17 36.25
CA ASP A 83 -29.37 3.00 35.54
C ASP A 83 -27.88 2.87 35.95
N GLU A 84 -26.96 3.16 35.01
CA GLU A 84 -26.02 4.30 35.10
C GLU A 84 -24.98 4.32 33.95
N ASN A 85 -24.61 5.55 33.56
CA ASN A 85 -23.63 5.96 32.56
C ASN A 85 -22.27 5.22 32.63
N VAL A 86 -21.67 4.93 31.46
CA VAL A 86 -20.21 4.75 31.37
C VAL A 86 -19.67 5.50 30.15
N GLU A 87 -18.95 6.59 30.46
CA GLU A 87 -18.07 7.32 29.56
C GLU A 87 -16.88 6.49 29.11
N GLU A 88 -16.50 6.82 27.88
CA GLU A 88 -15.28 6.55 27.15
C GLU A 88 -14.00 6.74 27.99
N LYS A 89 -13.10 5.73 28.01
CA LYS A 89 -11.71 5.92 28.45
C LYS A 89 -10.70 5.27 27.51
N GLN A 90 -9.99 6.15 26.82
CA GLN A 90 -8.71 5.96 26.15
C GLN A 90 -7.71 5.23 27.06
N LYS A 91 -7.07 4.17 26.55
CA LYS A 91 -5.92 3.52 27.20
C LYS A 91 -4.62 4.11 26.65
N LYS A 92 -4.06 5.09 27.37
CA LYS A 92 -2.62 5.38 27.38
C LYS A 92 -1.92 4.30 28.21
N GLY A 93 -1.03 3.53 27.58
CA GLY A 93 -0.13 2.64 28.30
C GLY A 93 1.02 3.43 28.93
N LYS A 94 1.08 3.44 30.27
CA LYS A 94 2.28 3.76 31.04
C LYS A 94 2.38 2.72 32.15
N TYR A 95 3.57 2.17 32.37
CA TYR A 95 3.93 1.44 33.60
C TYR A 95 5.30 1.89 34.09
N THR A 96 5.33 2.17 35.40
CA THR A 96 6.31 2.86 36.26
C THR A 96 7.32 1.86 36.86
N LEU A 97 8.48 2.22 37.45
CA LEU A 97 8.70 2.69 38.85
C LEU A 97 10.24 2.86 39.09
N VAL A 98 10.80 4.06 39.36
CA VAL A 98 11.29 4.63 40.66
C VAL A 98 12.30 3.71 41.38
N ASP A 99 13.55 4.09 41.68
CA ASP A 99 13.98 5.11 42.67
C ASP A 99 15.47 5.53 42.54
N LEU A 100 15.85 6.69 43.09
CA LEU A 100 17.23 7.19 43.29
C LEU A 100 17.49 7.34 44.81
N PRO A 101 18.71 7.17 45.37
CA PRO A 101 19.56 8.35 45.64
C PRO A 101 21.11 8.16 45.65
N THR A 102 21.82 9.21 45.18
CA THR A 102 23.04 9.87 45.73
C THR A 102 24.46 9.24 45.75
N GLU A 103 25.36 9.94 45.04
CA GLU A 103 26.82 10.22 45.16
C GLU A 103 27.95 9.16 45.39
N ARG A 104 28.91 9.23 44.43
CA ARG A 104 30.39 9.30 44.51
C ARG A 104 31.26 8.03 44.29
N SER A 105 32.21 8.22 43.36
CA SER A 105 33.57 7.65 43.23
C SER A 105 33.77 6.24 42.62
N GLY A 106 34.33 6.23 41.41
CA GLY A 106 35.59 5.52 41.15
C GLY A 106 35.55 4.20 40.36
N THR A 107 36.29 4.23 39.25
CA THR A 107 37.04 3.13 38.61
C THR A 107 36.34 2.30 37.53
N GLU A 108 36.85 2.54 36.32
CA GLU A 108 36.93 1.71 35.12
C GLU A 108 36.40 0.26 35.21
N ASN A 109 35.49 -0.07 34.30
CA ASN A 109 35.66 -1.27 33.50
C ASN A 109 35.06 -1.11 32.11
N SER A 110 35.94 -1.28 31.12
CA SER A 110 35.64 -1.30 29.69
C SER A 110 34.74 -2.51 29.38
N GLY A 111 33.47 -2.22 29.13
CA GLY A 111 32.54 -3.10 28.44
C GLY A 111 31.81 -2.24 27.44
N VAL A 112 32.00 -2.50 26.15
CA VAL A 112 31.18 -1.89 25.11
C VAL A 112 29.76 -2.40 25.31
N GLU A 113 28.98 -1.67 26.10
CA GLU A 113 27.53 -1.77 26.11
C GLU A 113 27.08 -1.48 24.69
N VAL A 114 26.63 -2.52 24.00
CA VAL A 114 25.76 -2.34 22.84
C VAL A 114 24.47 -1.76 23.40
N VAL A 115 24.48 -0.43 23.57
CA VAL A 115 23.29 0.35 23.84
C VAL A 115 22.32 -0.01 22.72
N ASN A 116 21.25 -0.73 23.07
CA ASN A 116 20.09 -0.82 22.21
C ASN A 116 19.56 0.61 22.10
N LEU A 117 20.07 1.36 21.12
CA LEU A 117 19.56 2.67 20.76
C LEU A 117 18.16 2.43 20.20
N GLU A 118 17.18 2.46 21.10
CA GLU A 118 15.77 2.37 20.77
C GLU A 118 15.42 3.63 19.97
N VAL A 119 15.01 3.44 18.71
CA VAL A 119 14.54 4.56 17.89
C VAL A 119 13.17 4.97 18.40
N GLU A 120 13.09 6.16 18.96
CA GLU A 120 11.83 6.79 19.33
C GLU A 120 11.04 7.20 18.07
N TYR A 121 9.76 6.82 18.01
CA TYR A 121 8.87 7.20 16.91
C TYR A 121 7.96 8.33 17.34
N ILE A 122 8.28 9.54 16.90
CA ILE A 122 7.51 10.75 17.20
C ILE A 122 6.48 10.96 16.08
N GLU A 123 5.21 11.10 16.44
CA GLU A 123 4.13 11.45 15.50
C GLU A 123 4.35 12.84 14.88
N SER A 124 3.81 13.06 13.69
CA SER A 124 4.12 14.27 12.90
C SER A 124 3.66 15.55 13.59
N GLU A 125 2.54 15.49 14.31
CA GLU A 125 1.94 16.59 15.08
C GLU A 125 2.78 16.96 16.31
N ASN A 126 3.66 16.05 16.75
CA ASN A 126 4.53 16.22 17.92
C ASN A 126 5.97 16.56 17.54
N LEU A 127 6.28 16.65 16.24
CA LEU A 127 7.61 17.10 15.79
C LEU A 127 7.81 18.57 16.14
N LYS A 128 9.07 18.94 16.36
CA LYS A 128 9.48 20.34 16.57
C LYS A 128 10.26 20.83 15.38
N ASP A 129 10.24 22.14 15.19
CA ASP A 129 11.03 22.79 14.15
C ASP A 129 12.54 22.53 14.30
N VAL A 130 13.29 22.58 13.20
CA VAL A 130 14.75 22.48 13.12
C VAL A 130 15.38 23.76 13.66
N GLU A 131 16.41 23.63 14.51
CA GLU A 131 17.08 24.78 15.13
C GLU A 131 17.95 25.56 14.15
N ASP A 132 18.70 24.85 13.30
CA ASP A 132 19.56 25.43 12.25
C ASP A 132 19.21 24.79 10.90
N VAL A 133 18.35 25.48 10.15
CA VAL A 133 17.83 25.02 8.86
C VAL A 133 18.95 24.89 7.83
N GLU A 134 19.86 25.88 7.77
CA GLU A 134 20.94 25.93 6.78
C GLU A 134 21.91 24.75 6.96
N ASN A 135 22.40 24.54 8.18
CA ASN A 135 23.28 23.41 8.46
C ASN A 135 22.58 22.06 8.26
N CYS A 136 21.27 21.99 8.58
CA CYS A 136 20.47 20.80 8.35
C CYS A 136 20.39 20.48 6.84
N LEU A 137 20.10 21.45 5.99
CA LEU A 137 20.05 21.27 4.53
C LEU A 137 21.40 20.85 3.96
N MET A 138 22.48 21.50 4.38
CA MET A 138 23.85 21.21 3.93
C MET A 138 24.30 19.79 4.25
N THR A 139 23.79 19.21 5.34
CA THR A 139 24.15 17.85 5.81
C THR A 139 23.09 16.79 5.48
N LEU A 140 21.93 17.18 4.93
CA LEU A 140 20.77 16.30 4.77
C LEU A 140 21.06 15.08 3.89
N LEU A 141 21.55 15.32 2.67
CA LEU A 141 21.80 14.25 1.70
C LEU A 141 22.92 13.31 2.14
N SER A 142 23.96 13.84 2.80
CA SER A 142 25.05 13.01 3.33
C SER A 142 24.59 12.16 4.52
N GLY A 143 23.75 12.72 5.39
CA GLY A 143 23.10 11.99 6.49
C GLY A 143 22.20 10.85 5.99
N LEU A 144 21.32 11.13 5.02
CA LEU A 144 20.47 10.13 4.37
C LEU A 144 21.29 9.06 3.61
N GLY A 145 22.45 9.45 3.08
CA GLY A 145 23.38 8.57 2.38
C GLY A 145 24.25 7.69 3.28
N SER A 146 24.24 7.92 4.60
CA SER A 146 25.14 7.29 5.57
C SER A 146 25.06 5.76 5.58
N LYS A 147 26.18 5.13 5.96
CA LYS A 147 26.24 3.68 6.25
C LYS A 147 25.70 3.35 7.64
N ASN A 148 25.73 4.32 8.56
CA ASN A 148 25.18 4.15 9.90
C ASN A 148 23.67 4.37 9.86
N TRP A 149 22.91 3.29 10.05
CA TRP A 149 21.45 3.33 9.98
C TRP A 149 20.81 4.26 11.02
N VAL A 150 21.46 4.48 12.16
CA VAL A 150 20.98 5.44 13.18
C VAL A 150 21.04 6.86 12.64
N SER A 151 22.17 7.25 12.05
CA SER A 151 22.32 8.56 11.40
C SER A 151 21.34 8.75 10.24
N VAL A 152 20.99 7.67 9.52
CA VAL A 152 19.94 7.74 8.49
C VAL A 152 18.57 7.98 9.13
N CYS A 153 18.24 7.36 10.27
CA CYS A 153 17.00 7.66 11.01
C CYS A 153 16.95 9.12 11.45
N ASP A 154 18.05 9.68 11.95
CA ASP A 154 18.12 11.08 12.36
C ASP A 154 17.90 12.01 11.16
N ALA A 155 18.57 11.73 10.04
CA ALA A 155 18.38 12.49 8.80
C ALA A 155 16.95 12.37 8.24
N LEU A 156 16.33 11.19 8.31
CA LEU A 156 14.93 10.98 7.93
C LEU A 156 13.96 11.78 8.82
N ASN A 157 14.22 11.89 10.12
CA ASN A 157 13.45 12.75 11.02
C ASN A 157 13.66 14.24 10.68
N ASN A 158 14.85 14.64 10.25
CA ASN A 158 15.07 15.99 9.73
C ASN A 158 14.29 16.25 8.44
N VAL A 159 14.22 15.29 7.50
CA VAL A 159 13.33 15.40 6.33
C VAL A 159 11.88 15.64 6.76
N ARG A 160 11.40 14.92 7.77
CA ARG A 160 10.03 15.10 8.30
C ARG A 160 9.80 16.51 8.85
N ARG A 161 10.73 17.00 9.69
CA ARG A 161 10.65 18.35 10.27
C ARG A 161 10.70 19.42 9.18
N LEU A 162 11.64 19.31 8.24
CA LEU A 162 11.74 20.24 7.11
C LEU A 162 10.49 20.18 6.21
N SER A 163 9.92 19.01 5.97
CA SER A 163 8.67 18.89 5.19
C SER A 163 7.49 19.60 5.85
N ILE A 164 7.46 19.67 7.18
CA ILE A 164 6.38 20.31 7.94
C ILE A 164 6.59 21.82 8.07
N TYR A 165 7.82 22.26 8.38
CA TYR A 165 8.10 23.65 8.76
C TYR A 165 8.79 24.48 7.66
N HIS A 166 9.50 23.82 6.74
CA HIS A 166 10.38 24.46 5.74
C HIS A 166 10.29 23.76 4.37
N LYS A 167 9.07 23.43 3.92
CA LYS A 167 8.85 22.56 2.75
C LYS A 167 9.52 23.10 1.48
N GLU A 168 9.52 24.43 1.32
CA GLU A 168 10.11 25.15 0.19
C GLU A 168 11.62 24.93 0.11
N ALA A 169 12.30 24.68 1.22
CA ALA A 169 13.75 24.50 1.25
C ALA A 169 14.23 23.16 0.68
N ILE A 170 13.35 22.15 0.63
CA ILE A 170 13.67 20.82 0.08
C ILE A 170 13.26 20.70 -1.38
N ILE A 171 12.38 21.54 -1.90
CA ILE A 171 11.69 21.30 -3.18
C ILE A 171 12.66 21.05 -4.35
N ASP A 172 13.75 21.83 -4.42
CA ASP A 172 14.75 21.74 -5.49
C ASP A 172 15.58 20.44 -5.43
N MET A 173 15.66 19.81 -4.26
CA MET A 173 16.36 18.53 -4.06
C MET A 173 15.41 17.37 -3.72
N LEU A 174 14.10 17.55 -3.92
CA LEU A 174 13.08 16.58 -3.53
C LEU A 174 13.31 15.21 -4.17
N SER A 175 13.70 15.18 -5.44
CA SER A 175 14.00 13.93 -6.17
C SER A 175 15.12 13.12 -5.52
N ASP A 176 16.20 13.79 -5.10
CA ASP A 176 17.35 13.16 -4.44
C ASP A 176 16.97 12.63 -3.06
N VAL A 177 16.19 13.43 -2.31
CA VAL A 177 15.64 13.01 -1.01
C VAL A 177 14.77 11.77 -1.17
N ILE A 178 13.86 11.75 -2.16
CA ILE A 178 12.99 10.59 -2.45
C ILE A 178 13.82 9.35 -2.78
N SER A 179 14.84 9.48 -3.61
CA SER A 179 15.74 8.38 -3.95
C SER A 179 16.37 7.74 -2.70
N LEU A 180 16.83 8.57 -1.74
CA LEU A 180 17.42 8.11 -0.49
C LEU A 180 16.38 7.56 0.51
N VAL A 181 15.16 8.10 0.53
CA VAL A 181 14.04 7.53 1.30
C VAL A 181 13.69 6.14 0.77
N VAL A 182 13.64 5.95 -0.56
CA VAL A 182 13.40 4.65 -1.19
C VAL A 182 14.50 3.64 -0.84
N LYS A 183 15.77 4.08 -0.83
CA LYS A 183 16.89 3.25 -0.33
C LYS A 183 16.65 2.81 1.11
N SER A 184 16.12 3.70 1.96
CA SER A 184 15.82 3.41 3.36
C SER A 184 14.63 2.47 3.53
N LEU A 185 13.58 2.60 2.70
CA LEU A 185 12.43 1.67 2.68
C LEU A 185 12.84 0.23 2.33
N LYS A 186 13.85 0.06 1.46
CA LYS A 186 14.38 -1.25 1.07
C LYS A 186 15.25 -1.89 2.17
N ASN A 187 15.63 -1.15 3.22
CA ASN A 187 16.47 -1.68 4.28
C ASN A 187 15.72 -2.76 5.10
N PRO A 188 16.39 -3.88 5.46
CA PRO A 188 15.75 -4.95 6.24
C PRO A 188 15.50 -4.56 7.71
N ARG A 189 16.17 -3.53 8.24
CA ARG A 189 15.96 -3.07 9.61
C ARG A 189 14.59 -2.41 9.73
N SER A 190 13.72 -2.99 10.54
CA SER A 190 12.36 -2.47 10.70
C SER A 190 12.30 -1.07 11.30
N ALA A 191 13.28 -0.68 12.13
CA ALA A 191 13.30 0.66 12.70
C ALA A 191 13.51 1.71 11.62
N LEU A 192 14.58 1.57 10.84
CA LEU A 192 14.87 2.43 9.69
C LEU A 192 13.74 2.39 8.65
N CYS A 193 13.22 1.20 8.34
CA CYS A 193 12.10 1.06 7.40
C CYS A 193 10.85 1.82 7.89
N LYS A 194 10.50 1.72 9.18
CA LYS A 194 9.34 2.45 9.71
C LYS A 194 9.58 3.96 9.70
N THR A 195 10.76 4.43 10.09
CA THR A 195 11.10 5.85 10.02
C THR A 195 10.95 6.37 8.59
N ALA A 196 11.46 5.63 7.59
CA ALA A 196 11.32 6.01 6.18
C ALA A 196 9.85 6.01 5.69
N ILE A 197 9.02 5.11 6.20
CA ILE A 197 7.57 5.10 5.92
C ILE A 197 6.89 6.35 6.51
N MET A 198 7.21 6.70 7.76
CA MET A 198 6.70 7.92 8.39
C MET A 198 7.15 9.17 7.64
N THR A 199 8.42 9.20 7.20
CA THR A 199 8.94 10.24 6.31
C THR A 199 8.15 10.33 5.00
N SER A 200 7.85 9.19 4.37
CA SER A 200 7.04 9.18 3.14
C SER A 200 5.65 9.80 3.37
N ALA A 201 5.00 9.49 4.50
CA ALA A 201 3.70 10.06 4.85
C ALA A 201 3.74 11.59 4.99
N ASP A 202 4.78 12.13 5.64
CA ASP A 202 4.94 13.57 5.81
C ASP A 202 5.28 14.27 4.49
N MET A 203 6.08 13.64 3.64
CA MET A 203 6.35 14.14 2.29
C MET A 203 5.09 14.21 1.44
N PHE A 204 4.21 13.21 1.50
CA PHE A 204 2.93 13.26 0.76
C PHE A 204 2.08 14.46 1.20
N ARG A 205 2.00 14.73 2.50
CA ARG A 205 1.26 15.88 3.05
C ARG A 205 1.87 17.23 2.67
N ALA A 206 3.19 17.30 2.62
CA ALA A 206 3.91 18.54 2.34
C ALA A 206 3.90 18.92 0.86
N TYR A 207 4.19 17.95 -0.01
CA TYR A 207 4.47 18.18 -1.44
C TYR A 207 3.28 17.87 -2.35
N ASN A 208 2.27 17.13 -1.87
CA ASN A 208 1.05 16.83 -2.62
C ASN A 208 1.36 16.35 -4.05
N ASP A 209 0.88 17.05 -5.08
CA ASP A 209 1.05 16.69 -6.49
C ASP A 209 2.50 16.80 -6.99
N ASP A 210 3.35 17.61 -6.34
CA ASP A 210 4.76 17.80 -6.75
C ASP A 210 5.58 16.50 -6.65
N ILE A 211 5.07 15.50 -5.91
CA ILE A 211 5.72 14.20 -5.78
C ILE A 211 5.45 13.25 -6.95
N ILE A 212 4.49 13.56 -7.84
CA ILE A 212 3.93 12.58 -8.77
C ILE A 212 4.96 12.00 -9.74
N ASP A 213 5.92 12.81 -10.19
CA ASP A 213 6.95 12.41 -11.15
C ASP A 213 7.96 11.42 -10.56
N SER A 214 8.11 11.42 -9.24
CA SER A 214 9.03 10.58 -8.48
C SER A 214 8.32 9.58 -7.55
N LEU A 215 6.99 9.48 -7.64
CA LEU A 215 6.16 8.67 -6.76
C LEU A 215 6.38 7.16 -6.95
N ASP A 216 6.62 6.69 -8.17
CA ASP A 216 6.54 5.26 -8.51
C ASP A 216 7.43 4.37 -7.61
N PRO A 217 8.71 4.70 -7.36
CA PRO A 217 9.54 3.91 -6.46
C PRO A 217 9.05 3.88 -5.00
N LEU A 218 8.47 4.99 -4.50
CA LEU A 218 7.86 5.04 -3.17
C LEU A 218 6.62 4.16 -3.12
N LEU A 219 5.72 4.30 -4.10
CA LEU A 219 4.47 3.57 -4.17
C LEU A 219 4.70 2.05 -4.19
N VAL A 220 5.65 1.57 -5.01
CA VAL A 220 6.05 0.15 -5.02
C VAL A 220 6.45 -0.32 -3.63
N GLN A 221 7.33 0.43 -2.95
CA GLN A 221 7.81 0.03 -1.64
C GLN A 221 6.70 0.07 -0.60
N LEU A 222 5.85 1.10 -0.57
CA LEU A 222 4.76 1.19 0.39
C LEU A 222 3.75 0.06 0.22
N LEU A 223 3.36 -0.28 -1.01
CA LEU A 223 2.49 -1.43 -1.29
C LEU A 223 3.10 -2.76 -0.85
N LEU A 224 4.42 -2.94 -1.02
CA LEU A 224 5.13 -4.12 -0.52
C LEU A 224 5.12 -4.15 1.02
N LYS A 225 5.39 -3.02 1.68
CA LYS A 225 5.46 -2.94 3.14
C LYS A 225 4.10 -3.03 3.83
N SER A 226 3.01 -2.61 3.18
CA SER A 226 1.65 -2.82 3.67
C SER A 226 1.12 -4.24 3.40
N SER A 227 1.87 -5.06 2.65
CA SER A 227 1.48 -6.44 2.30
C SER A 227 2.20 -7.53 3.11
N GLN A 228 3.07 -7.17 4.05
CA GLN A 228 3.82 -8.14 4.88
C GLN A 228 3.15 -8.42 6.24
N ASP A 229 3.64 -9.44 6.95
CA ASP A 229 3.06 -9.90 8.22
C ASP A 229 3.55 -9.13 9.46
N LYS A 230 4.61 -8.31 9.34
CA LYS A 230 5.10 -7.51 10.48
C LYS A 230 4.17 -6.33 10.75
N LYS A 231 3.18 -6.56 11.62
CA LYS A 231 2.10 -5.63 11.99
C LYS A 231 2.56 -4.18 12.13
N PHE A 232 3.57 -3.91 12.96
CA PHE A 232 4.09 -2.57 13.21
C PHE A 232 4.55 -1.80 11.96
N VAL A 233 5.15 -2.49 10.98
CA VAL A 233 5.60 -1.86 9.73
C VAL A 233 4.44 -1.80 8.73
N CYS A 234 3.60 -2.84 8.71
CA CYS A 234 2.42 -2.92 7.86
C CYS A 234 1.42 -1.79 8.15
N GLU A 235 1.12 -1.54 9.42
CA GLU A 235 0.22 -0.45 9.87
C GLU A 235 0.78 0.93 9.52
N ALA A 236 2.08 1.15 9.72
CA ALA A 236 2.73 2.39 9.31
C ALA A 236 2.63 2.60 7.80
N ALA A 237 2.85 1.54 7.00
CA ALA A 237 2.77 1.61 5.54
C ALA A 237 1.34 1.88 5.06
N GLU A 238 0.33 1.28 5.70
CA GLU A 238 -1.06 1.58 5.42
C GLU A 238 -1.38 3.05 5.74
N SER A 239 -0.93 3.56 6.88
CA SER A 239 -1.09 4.97 7.24
C SER A 239 -0.45 5.91 6.21
N ALA A 240 0.74 5.57 5.69
CA ALA A 240 1.38 6.33 4.62
C ALA A 240 0.61 6.26 3.29
N LEU A 241 0.01 5.11 2.93
CA LEU A 241 -0.87 5.00 1.77
C LEU A 241 -2.16 5.81 1.94
N VAL A 242 -2.70 5.93 3.17
CA VAL A 242 -3.80 6.85 3.50
C VAL A 242 -3.39 8.29 3.26
N ALA A 243 -2.24 8.72 3.78
CA ALA A 243 -1.71 10.06 3.53
C ALA A 243 -1.57 10.33 2.03
N LEU A 244 -1.00 9.39 1.27
CA LEU A 244 -0.89 9.49 -0.19
C LEU A 244 -2.25 9.74 -0.86
N THR A 245 -3.25 8.91 -0.55
CA THR A 245 -4.59 9.01 -1.15
C THR A 245 -5.37 10.25 -0.73
N SER A 246 -4.96 10.90 0.37
CA SER A 246 -5.59 12.12 0.88
C SER A 246 -4.91 13.40 0.40
N SER A 247 -3.62 13.34 0.06
CA SER A 247 -2.82 14.51 -0.31
C SER A 247 -2.71 14.70 -1.82
N VAL A 248 -2.52 13.63 -2.59
CA VAL A 248 -2.34 13.72 -4.04
C VAL A 248 -3.70 13.77 -4.74
N SER A 249 -3.78 14.56 -5.81
CA SER A 249 -4.92 14.65 -6.71
C SER A 249 -5.27 13.26 -7.26
N PRO A 250 -6.52 12.80 -7.10
CA PRO A 250 -6.93 11.48 -7.59
C PRO A 250 -6.70 11.26 -9.08
N LEU A 251 -6.85 12.30 -9.92
CA LEU A 251 -6.64 12.21 -11.37
C LEU A 251 -5.19 11.88 -11.74
N LEU A 252 -4.22 12.36 -10.95
CA LEU A 252 -2.80 12.07 -11.13
C LEU A 252 -2.43 10.71 -10.52
N LEU A 253 -3.04 10.34 -9.39
CA LEU A 253 -2.71 9.14 -8.65
C LEU A 253 -3.29 7.85 -9.25
N LEU A 254 -4.51 7.88 -9.78
CA LEU A 254 -5.19 6.70 -10.31
C LEU A 254 -4.41 6.00 -11.44
N PRO A 255 -3.82 6.70 -12.44
CA PRO A 255 -2.97 6.07 -13.44
C PRO A 255 -1.76 5.35 -12.84
N LYS A 256 -1.18 5.89 -11.76
CA LYS A 256 -0.04 5.27 -11.05
C LYS A 256 -0.47 4.00 -10.31
N LEU A 257 -1.70 3.93 -9.78
CA LEU A 257 -2.22 2.77 -9.04
C LEU A 257 -2.69 1.62 -9.95
N GLN A 258 -3.16 1.91 -11.16
CA GLN A 258 -3.78 0.95 -12.06
C GLN A 258 -2.93 -0.28 -12.42
N PRO A 259 -1.59 -0.22 -12.54
CA PRO A 259 -0.78 -1.42 -12.78
C PRO A 259 -0.86 -2.45 -11.63
N TYR A 260 -1.11 -2.00 -10.39
CA TYR A 260 -1.02 -2.85 -9.20
C TYR A 260 -2.25 -3.69 -8.93
N ILE A 261 -3.42 -3.34 -9.48
CA ILE A 261 -4.63 -4.19 -9.40
C ILE A 261 -4.53 -5.48 -10.24
N LYS A 262 -3.49 -5.61 -11.07
CA LYS A 262 -3.16 -6.83 -11.85
C LYS A 262 -1.91 -7.52 -11.32
N ASN A 263 -1.40 -7.12 -10.15
CA ASN A 263 -0.18 -7.69 -9.59
C ASN A 263 -0.37 -9.19 -9.28
N ARG A 264 0.69 -10.00 -9.42
CA ARG A 264 0.63 -11.43 -9.09
C ARG A 264 0.34 -11.66 -7.61
N ASN A 265 0.85 -10.78 -6.73
CA ASN A 265 0.63 -10.88 -5.30
C ASN A 265 -0.78 -10.37 -4.92
N PRO A 266 -1.68 -11.22 -4.40
CA PRO A 266 -3.03 -10.81 -4.01
C PRO A 266 -3.05 -9.71 -2.95
N ARG A 267 -2.09 -9.69 -2.02
CA ARG A 267 -2.01 -8.65 -0.97
C ARG A 267 -1.76 -7.27 -1.57
N ILE A 268 -0.89 -7.18 -2.57
CA ILE A 268 -0.64 -5.93 -3.29
C ILE A 268 -1.88 -5.48 -4.05
N ARG A 269 -2.59 -6.41 -4.72
CA ARG A 269 -3.85 -6.08 -5.41
C ARG A 269 -4.89 -5.50 -4.46
N ALA A 270 -5.06 -6.10 -3.28
CA ALA A 270 -5.96 -5.60 -2.26
C ALA A 270 -5.61 -4.17 -1.81
N LYS A 271 -4.33 -3.90 -1.53
CA LYS A 271 -3.87 -2.56 -1.14
C LYS A 271 -4.08 -1.52 -2.25
N ALA A 272 -3.78 -1.88 -3.50
CA ALA A 272 -4.05 -1.03 -4.65
C ALA A 272 -5.55 -0.75 -4.84
N SER A 273 -6.41 -1.77 -4.72
CA SER A 273 -7.86 -1.64 -4.78
C SER A 273 -8.38 -0.67 -3.72
N MET A 274 -7.90 -0.80 -2.47
CA MET A 274 -8.24 0.12 -1.38
C MET A 274 -7.80 1.56 -1.66
N CYS A 275 -6.62 1.77 -2.23
CA CYS A 275 -6.15 3.10 -2.61
C CYS A 275 -7.02 3.71 -3.72
N ILE A 276 -7.34 2.93 -4.76
CA ILE A 276 -8.21 3.38 -5.86
C ILE A 276 -9.60 3.76 -5.33
N SER A 277 -10.22 2.91 -4.50
CA SER A 277 -11.53 3.21 -3.92
C SER A 277 -11.52 4.52 -3.13
N ARG A 278 -10.50 4.77 -2.32
CA ARG A 278 -10.33 6.03 -1.56
C ARG A 278 -10.09 7.25 -2.45
N SER A 279 -9.31 7.09 -3.52
CA SER A 279 -9.07 8.16 -4.47
C SER A 279 -10.34 8.54 -5.24
N VAL A 280 -11.14 7.55 -5.65
CA VAL A 280 -12.38 7.80 -6.41
C VAL A 280 -13.43 8.52 -5.56
N THR A 281 -13.55 8.24 -4.26
CA THR A 281 -14.46 8.98 -3.37
C THR A 281 -14.12 10.47 -3.26
N ARG A 282 -12.90 10.88 -3.65
CA ARG A 282 -12.45 12.27 -3.66
C ARG A 282 -12.55 12.95 -5.04
N LEU A 283 -12.84 12.20 -6.11
CA LEU A 283 -12.90 12.76 -7.47
C LEU A 283 -14.10 13.70 -7.68
N GLY A 284 -15.23 13.42 -7.01
CA GLY A 284 -16.51 14.04 -7.35
C GLY A 284 -17.01 13.62 -8.74
N VAL A 285 -18.15 14.17 -9.16
CA VAL A 285 -18.80 13.84 -10.44
C VAL A 285 -17.89 14.20 -11.62
N ASP A 286 -17.43 15.44 -11.66
CA ASP A 286 -16.57 15.96 -12.74
C ASP A 286 -15.26 15.17 -12.88
N GLY A 287 -14.66 14.78 -11.76
CA GLY A 287 -13.44 13.99 -11.77
C GLY A 287 -13.66 12.54 -12.24
N ILE A 288 -14.80 11.93 -11.90
CA ILE A 288 -15.19 10.60 -12.37
C ILE A 288 -15.42 10.62 -13.88
N GLU A 289 -16.08 11.66 -14.40
CA GLU A 289 -16.26 11.87 -15.83
C GLU A 289 -14.92 12.06 -16.54
N ALA A 290 -14.06 12.96 -16.02
CA ALA A 290 -12.75 13.26 -16.61
C ALA A 290 -11.82 12.04 -16.66
N PHE A 291 -11.84 11.19 -15.63
CA PHE A 291 -11.05 9.95 -15.63
C PHE A 291 -11.64 8.89 -16.59
N GLY A 292 -12.97 8.82 -16.63
CA GLY A 292 -13.76 7.85 -17.37
C GLY A 292 -14.41 6.83 -16.46
N ILE A 293 -15.73 6.95 -16.27
CA ILE A 293 -16.53 6.03 -15.45
C ILE A 293 -16.47 4.59 -15.97
N ASP A 294 -16.37 4.41 -17.29
CA ASP A 294 -16.18 3.12 -17.95
C ASP A 294 -14.91 2.39 -17.47
N LYS A 295 -13.79 3.11 -17.35
CA LYS A 295 -12.54 2.56 -16.83
C LYS A 295 -12.65 2.20 -15.35
N LEU A 296 -13.28 3.05 -14.55
CA LEU A 296 -13.46 2.81 -13.11
C LEU A 296 -14.36 1.58 -12.86
N VAL A 297 -15.42 1.43 -13.65
CA VAL A 297 -16.30 0.26 -13.60
C VAL A 297 -15.55 -1.02 -14.02
N GLN A 298 -14.72 -0.96 -15.06
CA GLN A 298 -13.85 -2.09 -15.43
C GLN A 298 -12.86 -2.46 -14.33
N ILE A 299 -12.28 -1.47 -13.65
CA ILE A 299 -11.39 -1.68 -12.50
C ILE A 299 -12.17 -2.39 -11.38
N GLY A 300 -13.29 -1.82 -10.92
CA GLY A 300 -14.11 -2.40 -9.85
C GLY A 300 -14.56 -3.83 -10.19
N ALA A 301 -15.08 -4.04 -11.40
CA ALA A 301 -15.52 -5.35 -11.85
C ALA A 301 -14.39 -6.41 -11.82
N SER A 302 -13.17 -6.04 -12.21
CA SER A 302 -12.01 -6.95 -12.21
C SER A 302 -11.60 -7.39 -10.80
N GLN A 303 -11.89 -6.58 -9.78
CA GLN A 303 -11.49 -6.84 -8.40
C GLN A 303 -12.57 -7.56 -7.58
N LEU A 304 -13.82 -7.65 -8.06
CA LEU A 304 -14.91 -8.36 -7.38
C LEU A 304 -14.65 -9.86 -7.20
N SER A 305 -13.86 -10.46 -8.09
CA SER A 305 -13.46 -11.87 -8.03
C SER A 305 -12.06 -12.08 -7.45
N ASP A 306 -11.48 -11.07 -6.80
CA ASP A 306 -10.15 -11.21 -6.19
C ASP A 306 -10.16 -12.23 -5.04
N GLN A 307 -8.99 -12.78 -4.74
CA GLN A 307 -8.79 -13.77 -3.68
C GLN A 307 -8.98 -13.17 -2.28
N LEU A 308 -8.58 -11.92 -2.07
CA LEU A 308 -8.64 -11.28 -0.76
C LEU A 308 -9.94 -10.50 -0.54
N PRO A 309 -10.59 -10.66 0.63
CA PRO A 309 -11.82 -9.93 0.97
C PRO A 309 -11.63 -8.41 0.89
N GLU A 310 -10.49 -7.90 1.34
CA GLU A 310 -10.19 -6.47 1.35
C GLU A 310 -10.25 -5.87 -0.07
N SER A 311 -9.79 -6.61 -1.07
CA SER A 311 -9.85 -6.19 -2.47
C SER A 311 -11.29 -6.17 -2.99
N ARG A 312 -12.07 -7.20 -2.65
CA ARG A 312 -13.49 -7.32 -3.04
C ARG A 312 -14.34 -6.26 -2.36
N ASP A 313 -14.10 -5.98 -1.08
CA ASP A 313 -14.85 -4.99 -0.31
C ASP A 313 -14.60 -3.59 -0.87
N ALA A 314 -13.34 -3.22 -1.13
CA ALA A 314 -13.00 -1.97 -1.81
C ALA A 314 -13.64 -1.87 -3.22
N ALA A 315 -13.69 -2.97 -3.96
CA ALA A 315 -14.34 -3.02 -5.26
C ALA A 315 -15.86 -2.78 -5.18
N ARG A 316 -16.53 -3.34 -4.16
CA ARG A 316 -17.96 -3.09 -3.93
C ARG A 316 -18.21 -1.63 -3.58
N THR A 317 -17.43 -1.06 -2.66
CA THR A 317 -17.51 0.37 -2.31
C THR A 317 -17.34 1.26 -3.54
N LEU A 318 -16.32 0.99 -4.36
CA LEU A 318 -16.10 1.71 -5.61
C LEU A 318 -17.33 1.63 -6.54
N LEU A 319 -17.85 0.43 -6.81
CA LEU A 319 -18.96 0.26 -7.75
C LEU A 319 -20.26 0.91 -7.29
N LEU A 320 -20.52 0.90 -5.98
CA LEU A 320 -21.69 1.59 -5.40
C LEU A 320 -21.58 3.11 -5.55
N GLU A 321 -20.39 3.67 -5.35
CA GLU A 321 -20.14 5.09 -5.58
C GLU A 321 -20.35 5.47 -7.06
N LEU A 322 -19.80 4.68 -7.98
CA LEU A 322 -19.95 4.92 -9.42
C LEU A 322 -21.40 4.83 -9.88
N GLN A 323 -22.17 3.87 -9.36
CA GLN A 323 -23.60 3.77 -9.64
C GLN A 323 -24.35 5.02 -9.14
N SER A 324 -24.11 5.41 -7.89
CA SER A 324 -24.72 6.60 -7.27
C SER A 324 -24.45 7.86 -8.11
N VAL A 325 -23.22 8.04 -8.58
CA VAL A 325 -22.83 9.16 -9.45
C VAL A 325 -23.48 9.06 -10.84
N TYR A 326 -23.50 7.88 -11.45
CA TYR A 326 -24.13 7.65 -12.75
C TYR A 326 -25.62 7.96 -12.71
N GLU A 327 -26.34 7.46 -11.70
CA GLU A 327 -27.78 7.68 -11.56
C GLU A 327 -28.10 9.16 -11.33
N LYS A 328 -27.35 9.85 -10.46
CA LYS A 328 -27.55 11.30 -10.19
C LYS A 328 -27.30 12.18 -11.41
N SER A 329 -26.28 11.85 -12.21
CA SER A 329 -25.95 12.62 -13.42
C SER A 329 -26.93 12.42 -14.58
N HIS A 330 -27.74 11.36 -14.54
CA HIS A 330 -28.68 11.00 -15.59
C HIS A 330 -30.16 11.14 -15.18
N VAL A 331 -30.46 11.85 -14.07
CA VAL A 331 -31.84 12.27 -13.74
C VAL A 331 -32.23 13.44 -14.65
N PRO A 332 -33.36 13.37 -15.40
CA PRO A 332 -33.81 14.48 -16.22
C PRO A 332 -34.17 15.70 -15.36
N GLU A 333 -33.56 16.85 -15.65
CA GLU A 333 -34.02 18.16 -15.17
C GLU A 333 -35.49 18.37 -15.62
N PRO A 334 -36.43 18.83 -14.75
CA PRO A 334 -37.87 18.87 -15.07
C PRO A 334 -38.28 19.81 -16.21
N ASN A 335 -37.37 20.58 -16.81
CA ASN A 335 -37.70 21.75 -17.63
C ASN A 335 -36.97 21.83 -18.99
N ALA A 336 -36.62 20.71 -19.61
CA ALA A 336 -36.18 20.72 -21.01
C ALA A 336 -37.25 20.08 -21.92
N ALA A 337 -38.07 20.93 -22.55
CA ALA A 337 -38.84 20.52 -23.71
C ALA A 337 -37.88 20.18 -24.86
N SER A 338 -38.16 19.06 -25.53
CA SER A 338 -37.56 18.52 -26.76
C SER A 338 -36.39 17.52 -26.63
N GLU A 339 -36.58 16.40 -27.34
CA GLU A 339 -35.79 15.17 -27.50
C GLU A 339 -35.61 14.32 -26.21
N GLU A 340 -36.35 13.21 -26.13
CA GLU A 340 -36.19 12.20 -25.07
C GLU A 340 -34.72 11.76 -24.98
N PRO A 341 -33.97 12.12 -23.93
CA PRO A 341 -32.69 11.48 -23.69
C PRO A 341 -33.02 10.05 -23.32
N VAL A 342 -32.59 9.08 -24.14
CA VAL A 342 -32.63 7.67 -23.75
C VAL A 342 -31.69 7.53 -22.56
N VAL A 343 -32.22 7.69 -21.35
CA VAL A 343 -31.49 7.44 -20.11
C VAL A 343 -31.13 5.97 -20.12
N THR A 344 -29.90 5.64 -20.52
CA THR A 344 -29.42 4.26 -20.50
C THR A 344 -29.34 3.85 -19.04
N SER A 345 -30.15 2.86 -18.65
CA SER A 345 -30.12 2.33 -17.29
C SER A 345 -28.70 1.89 -16.91
N TRP A 346 -28.36 1.92 -15.61
CA TRP A 346 -27.10 1.40 -15.10
C TRP A 346 -26.81 -0.04 -15.57
N GLU A 347 -27.87 -0.85 -15.68
CA GLU A 347 -27.81 -2.19 -16.23
C GLU A 347 -27.34 -2.23 -17.68
N HIS A 348 -27.98 -1.45 -18.57
CA HIS A 348 -27.58 -1.37 -19.97
C HIS A 348 -26.16 -0.82 -20.11
N PHE A 349 -25.80 0.18 -19.30
CA PHE A 349 -24.43 0.70 -19.25
C PHE A 349 -23.42 -0.40 -18.91
N CYS A 350 -23.64 -1.15 -17.82
CA CYS A 350 -22.77 -2.25 -17.42
C CYS A 350 -22.64 -3.33 -18.49
N GLN A 351 -23.76 -3.75 -19.09
CA GLN A 351 -23.78 -4.78 -20.15
C GLN A 351 -23.04 -4.33 -21.41
N SER A 352 -23.05 -3.03 -21.72
CA SER A 352 -22.34 -2.47 -22.89
C SER A 352 -20.82 -2.34 -22.68
N ARG A 353 -20.35 -2.20 -21.43
CA ARG A 353 -18.94 -1.90 -21.10
C ARG A 353 -18.15 -3.07 -20.52
N LEU A 354 -18.82 -4.13 -20.09
CA LEU A 354 -18.23 -5.28 -19.41
C LEU A 354 -18.55 -6.60 -20.11
N SER A 355 -17.78 -7.65 -19.80
CA SER A 355 -18.15 -9.01 -20.17
C SER A 355 -19.47 -9.42 -19.48
N PRO A 356 -20.28 -10.36 -20.04
CA PRO A 356 -21.53 -10.78 -19.42
C PRO A 356 -21.40 -11.23 -17.96
N LEU A 357 -20.32 -11.96 -17.63
CA LEU A 357 -20.05 -12.42 -16.26
C LEU A 357 -19.68 -11.26 -15.32
N SER A 358 -18.85 -10.33 -15.80
CA SER A 358 -18.47 -9.14 -15.04
C SER A 358 -19.66 -8.21 -14.80
N ALA A 359 -20.49 -7.98 -15.83
CA ALA A 359 -21.71 -7.19 -15.73
C ALA A 359 -22.66 -7.80 -14.69
N GLN A 360 -22.93 -9.12 -14.75
CA GLN A 360 -23.77 -9.80 -13.77
C GLN A 360 -23.20 -9.69 -12.34
N ALA A 361 -21.89 -9.78 -12.17
CA ALA A 361 -21.25 -9.63 -10.86
C ALA A 361 -21.43 -8.21 -10.31
N VAL A 362 -21.24 -7.18 -11.14
CA VAL A 362 -21.48 -5.77 -10.76
C VAL A 362 -22.95 -5.56 -10.40
N LEU A 363 -23.88 -6.02 -11.25
CA LEU A 363 -25.32 -5.82 -11.04
C LEU A 363 -25.83 -6.47 -9.76
N ARG A 364 -25.30 -7.64 -9.39
CA ARG A 364 -25.61 -8.26 -8.09
C ARG A 364 -25.20 -7.37 -6.92
N VAL A 365 -24.02 -6.77 -6.98
CA VAL A 365 -23.53 -5.89 -5.91
C VAL A 365 -24.36 -4.61 -5.81
N THR A 366 -24.66 -4.00 -6.95
CA THR A 366 -25.36 -2.71 -7.02
C THR A 366 -26.86 -2.82 -6.74
N ASN A 367 -27.50 -3.95 -7.10
CA ASN A 367 -28.93 -4.16 -6.83
C ASN A 367 -29.22 -4.52 -5.37
N ILE A 368 -28.34 -5.28 -4.70
CA ILE A 368 -28.50 -5.62 -3.26
C ILE A 368 -28.52 -4.35 -2.39
N ALA A 369 -27.68 -3.36 -2.70
CA ALA A 369 -27.65 -2.10 -1.96
C ALA A 369 -28.94 -1.29 -2.12
N ARG A 370 -29.59 -1.36 -3.29
CA ARG A 370 -30.87 -0.70 -3.56
C ARG A 370 -32.00 -1.29 -2.70
N GLU A 371 -32.04 -2.61 -2.53
CA GLU A 371 -33.05 -3.28 -1.70
C GLU A 371 -32.88 -2.98 -0.20
N GLY A 372 -31.65 -2.85 0.29
CA GLY A 372 -31.37 -2.46 1.69
C GLY A 372 -31.79 -1.04 2.05
N LEU A 373 -31.74 -0.10 1.09
CA LEU A 373 -32.22 1.28 1.26
C LEU A 373 -33.75 1.39 1.28
N ILE A 374 -34.45 0.51 0.55
CA ILE A 374 -35.92 0.49 0.46
C ILE A 374 -36.55 -0.12 1.72
N LEU A 375 -35.86 -1.03 2.42
CA LEU A 375 -36.34 -1.65 3.66
C LEU A 375 -36.02 -0.85 4.93
N GLY A 376 -35.19 0.20 4.83
CA GLY A 376 -34.78 1.05 5.95
C GLY A 376 -35.33 2.48 5.90
N SER A 377 -36.21 2.79 4.94
CA SER A 377 -37.00 4.03 4.85
C SER A 377 -38.44 3.72 5.24
#